data_AF-A0A519VC95-F1
#
_entry.id   AF-A0A519VC95-F1
#
_cell.length_a   1.000
_cell.length_b   1.000
_cell.length_c   1.000
_cell.angle_alpha   90.00
_cell.angle_beta   90.00
_cell.angle_gamma   90.00
#
_symmetry.space_group_name_H-M   'P 1'
#
loop_
_entity.id
_entity.type
_entity.pdbx_description
1 polymer ?
#
loop_
_entity_poly.entity_id
_entity_poly.type
_entity_poly.pdbx_seq_one_letter_code
_entity_poly.pdbx_strand_id
1 'polypeptide(L)'
;MNKKFKYLHIGYWILVLIQTLLVSLGTGVLGTSFDWNLFSRIVLPVKFIQIICSALFFYTNYLFLIPAFLKKGNIIKYILSIIFTLLIFSPLYYYLEQHLYPLIGWKSYELELNFWFALMITLSSNFVNIFLGLLLSYLMDWRTMSVQKEIVEKERFKT
;
A
#
# COMPACT_ATOMS: atom_id res chain seq x y z
N MET A 1 -6.75 18.29 -5.47
CA MET A 1 -5.51 18.01 -4.70
C MET A 1 -4.43 19.02 -5.08
N ASN A 2 -3.88 19.78 -4.12
CA ASN A 2 -2.85 20.80 -4.34
C ASN A 2 -1.61 20.18 -5.02
N LYS A 3 -0.97 20.86 -5.99
CA LYS A 3 0.24 20.39 -6.71
C LYS A 3 1.32 19.87 -5.75
N LYS A 4 1.56 20.57 -4.63
CA LYS A 4 2.54 20.16 -3.60
C LYS A 4 2.23 18.79 -2.98
N PHE A 5 0.94 18.48 -2.76
CA PHE A 5 0.52 17.21 -2.18
C PHE A 5 0.63 16.06 -3.19
N LYS A 6 0.42 16.32 -4.49
CA LYS A 6 0.69 15.33 -5.54
C LYS A 6 2.17 14.93 -5.55
N TYR A 7 3.08 15.89 -5.46
CA TYR A 7 4.52 15.60 -5.41
C TYR A 7 4.92 14.84 -4.15
N LEU A 8 4.39 15.21 -2.98
CA LEU A 8 4.63 14.47 -1.74
C LEU A 8 4.13 13.03 -1.82
N HIS A 9 2.96 12.81 -2.42
CA HIS A 9 2.39 11.47 -2.55
C HIS A 9 3.16 10.59 -3.54
N ILE A 10 3.57 11.15 -4.68
CA ILE A 10 4.47 10.47 -5.62
C ILE A 10 5.82 10.18 -4.97
N GLY A 11 6.37 11.18 -4.25
CA GLY A 11 7.61 11.04 -3.50
C GLY A 11 7.55 9.94 -2.43
N TYR A 12 6.41 9.79 -1.74
CA TYR A 12 6.20 8.69 -0.80
C TYR A 12 6.34 7.32 -1.49
N TRP A 13 5.65 7.09 -2.62
CA TRP A 13 5.76 5.81 -3.33
C TRP A 13 7.16 5.56 -3.88
N ILE A 14 7.85 6.62 -4.33
CA ILE A 14 9.26 6.53 -4.73
C ILE A 14 10.14 6.14 -3.54
N LEU A 15 9.92 6.73 -2.36
CA LEU A 15 10.66 6.39 -1.15
C LEU A 15 10.41 4.94 -0.71
N VAL A 16 9.17 4.46 -0.78
CA VAL A 16 8.83 3.05 -0.53
C VAL A 16 9.57 2.14 -1.52
N LEU A 17 9.63 2.51 -2.80
CA LEU A 17 10.40 1.79 -3.81
C LEU A 17 11.89 1.76 -3.48
N ILE A 18 12.49 2.92 -3.22
CA ILE A 18 13.91 3.01 -2.88
C ILE A 18 14.21 2.20 -1.63
N GLN A 19 13.41 2.32 -0.58
CA GLN A 19 13.58 1.57 0.66
C GLN A 19 13.49 0.05 0.42
N THR A 20 12.50 -0.40 -0.35
CA THR A 20 12.33 -1.82 -0.69
C THR A 20 13.52 -2.35 -1.49
N LEU A 21 14.04 -1.56 -2.43
CA LEU A 21 15.22 -1.90 -3.21
C LEU A 21 16.48 -1.93 -2.34
N LEU A 22 16.69 -0.94 -1.46
CA LEU A 22 17.82 -0.90 -0.53
C LEU A 22 17.81 -2.08 0.44
N VAL A 23 16.63 -2.46 0.96
CA VAL A 23 16.50 -3.69 1.78
C VAL A 23 16.89 -4.90 0.94
N SER A 24 16.41 -4.99 -0.30
CA SER A 24 16.72 -6.11 -1.19
C SER A 24 18.20 -6.16 -1.59
N LEU A 25 18.88 -5.01 -1.69
CA LEU A 25 20.32 -4.91 -1.87
C LEU A 25 21.06 -5.43 -0.62
N GLY A 26 20.58 -5.06 0.57
CA GLY A 26 21.17 -5.49 1.84
C GLY A 26 20.95 -6.98 2.15
N THR A 27 19.82 -7.55 1.73
CA THR A 27 19.51 -8.98 1.92
C THR A 27 19.95 -9.86 0.74
N GLY A 28 20.22 -9.26 -0.42
CA GLY A 28 20.62 -9.94 -1.66
C GLY A 28 22.09 -10.39 -1.70
N VAL A 29 22.83 -10.25 -0.60
CA VAL A 29 24.28 -10.52 -0.52
C VAL A 29 24.59 -11.32 0.75
N LEU A 30 24.03 -12.52 0.85
CA LEU A 30 24.61 -13.59 1.68
C LEU A 30 25.67 -14.39 0.90
N GLY A 31 26.31 -13.74 -0.08
CA GLY A 31 27.49 -14.20 -0.82
C GLY A 31 28.50 -13.05 -0.91
N THR A 32 29.78 -13.32 -1.17
CA THR A 32 30.87 -12.33 -1.07
C THR A 32 30.86 -11.20 -2.11
N SER A 33 29.96 -11.23 -3.10
CA SER A 33 29.84 -10.21 -4.15
C SER A 33 28.39 -10.00 -4.60
N PHE A 34 28.07 -8.77 -5.01
CA PHE A 34 26.74 -8.38 -5.48
C PHE A 34 26.58 -8.63 -6.98
N ASP A 35 25.57 -9.42 -7.37
CA ASP A 35 25.25 -9.70 -8.77
C ASP A 35 24.21 -8.70 -9.33
N TRP A 36 24.69 -7.71 -10.08
CA TRP A 36 23.86 -6.70 -10.76
C TRP A 36 22.91 -7.28 -11.81
N ASN A 37 23.28 -8.39 -12.45
CA ASN A 37 22.45 -9.02 -13.47
C ASN A 37 21.25 -9.73 -12.84
N LEU A 38 21.48 -10.48 -11.76
CA LEU A 38 20.41 -11.09 -10.97
C LEU A 38 19.48 -10.03 -10.37
N PHE A 39 20.04 -8.96 -9.82
CA PHE A 39 19.25 -7.88 -9.24
C PHE A 39 18.34 -7.21 -10.27
N SER A 40 18.88 -6.80 -11.41
CA SER A 40 18.12 -6.08 -12.43
C SER A 40 17.07 -6.95 -13.13
N ARG A 41 17.36 -8.24 -13.36
CA ARG A 41 16.45 -9.15 -14.07
C ARG A 41 15.37 -9.79 -13.19
N ILE A 42 15.66 -10.02 -11.91
CA ILE A 42 14.78 -10.78 -11.02
C ILE A 42 14.25 -9.89 -9.89
N VAL A 43 15.15 -9.36 -9.06
CA VAL A 43 14.78 -8.64 -7.83
C VAL A 43 13.96 -7.39 -8.15
N LEU A 44 14.47 -6.55 -9.04
CA LEU A 44 13.84 -5.27 -9.38
C LEU A 44 12.41 -5.43 -9.93
N PRO A 45 12.14 -6.29 -10.93
CA PRO A 45 10.77 -6.53 -11.42
C PRO A 45 9.83 -7.05 -10.34
N VAL A 46 10.26 -8.02 -9.52
CA VAL A 46 9.43 -8.58 -8.45
C VAL A 46 9.07 -7.49 -7.43
N LYS A 47 10.04 -6.69 -6.98
CA LYS A 47 9.77 -5.60 -6.03
C LYS A 47 8.88 -4.53 -6.62
N PHE A 48 9.05 -4.22 -7.90
CA PHE A 48 8.17 -3.28 -8.59
C PHE A 48 6.72 -3.77 -8.64
N ILE A 49 6.49 -5.05 -8.98
CA ILE A 49 5.16 -5.66 -8.96
C ILE A 49 4.55 -5.64 -7.55
N GLN A 50 5.33 -6.02 -6.53
CA GLN A 50 4.88 -5.99 -5.13
C GLN A 50 4.40 -4.59 -4.71
N ILE A 51 5.15 -3.54 -5.08
CA ILE A 51 4.79 -2.16 -4.77
C ILE A 51 3.53 -1.72 -5.53
N ILE A 52 3.37 -2.12 -6.79
CA ILE A 52 2.13 -1.85 -7.54
C ILE A 52 0.94 -2.49 -6.82
N CYS A 53 1.05 -3.75 -6.39
CA CYS A 53 -0.01 -4.43 -5.65
C CYS A 53 -0.36 -3.71 -4.34
N SER A 54 0.65 -3.28 -3.57
CA SER A 54 0.45 -2.48 -2.36
C SER A 54 -0.20 -1.13 -2.64
N ALA A 55 0.20 -0.45 -3.71
CA ALA A 55 -0.40 0.81 -4.14
C ALA A 55 -1.86 0.63 -4.53
N LEU A 56 -2.18 -0.40 -5.33
CA LEU A 56 -3.55 -0.72 -5.70
C LEU A 56 -4.42 -1.00 -4.48
N PHE A 57 -3.92 -1.77 -3.52
CA PHE A 57 -4.63 -2.02 -2.27
C PHE A 57 -4.86 -0.72 -1.49
N PHE A 58 -3.81 0.09 -1.32
CA PHE A 58 -3.89 1.39 -0.64
C PHE A 58 -4.94 2.29 -1.27
N TYR A 59 -4.93 2.46 -2.60
CA TYR A 59 -5.89 3.34 -3.29
C TYR A 59 -7.31 2.76 -3.27
N THR A 60 -7.46 1.43 -3.34
CA THR A 60 -8.76 0.77 -3.16
C THR A 60 -9.34 1.14 -1.79
N ASN A 61 -8.53 1.02 -0.73
CA ASN A 61 -8.93 1.41 0.60
C ASN A 61 -9.25 2.92 0.70
N TYR A 62 -8.29 3.75 0.32
CA TYR A 62 -8.33 5.20 0.54
C TYR A 62 -9.37 5.93 -0.30
N LEU A 63 -9.50 5.60 -1.59
CA LEU A 63 -10.39 6.29 -2.52
C LEU A 63 -11.80 5.70 -2.55
N PHE A 64 -11.97 4.41 -2.25
CA PHE A 64 -13.26 3.74 -2.37
C PHE A 64 -13.83 3.32 -1.02
N LEU A 65 -13.13 2.48 -0.25
CA LEU A 65 -13.70 1.89 0.97
C LEU A 65 -13.96 2.93 2.06
N ILE A 66 -12.99 3.82 2.31
CA ILE A 66 -13.11 4.86 3.32
C ILE A 66 -14.26 5.82 3.00
N PRO A 67 -14.35 6.43 1.81
CA PRO A 67 -15.47 7.32 1.48
C PRO A 67 -16.83 6.60 1.42
N ALA A 68 -16.87 5.36 0.93
CA ALA A 68 -18.12 4.63 0.77
C ALA A 68 -18.74 4.19 2.10
N PHE A 69 -17.92 3.76 3.07
CA PHE A 69 -18.40 3.16 4.30
C PHE A 69 -18.01 3.93 5.55
N LEU A 70 -16.71 4.23 5.73
CA LEU A 70 -16.20 4.83 6.96
C LEU A 70 -16.70 6.28 7.13
N LYS A 71 -16.62 7.11 6.08
CA LYS A 71 -17.12 8.50 6.13
C LYS A 71 -18.63 8.60 6.29
N LYS A 72 -19.37 7.52 6.03
CA LYS A 72 -20.82 7.42 6.30
C LYS A 72 -21.14 6.89 7.70
N GLY A 73 -20.14 6.75 8.57
CA GLY A 73 -20.29 6.23 9.94
C GLY A 73 -20.45 4.70 10.03
N ASN A 74 -20.40 3.97 8.91
CA ASN A 74 -20.66 2.53 8.89
C ASN A 74 -19.37 1.72 9.11
N ILE A 75 -18.86 1.70 10.34
CA ILE A 75 -17.60 1.03 10.69
C ILE A 75 -17.65 -0.47 10.38
N ILE A 76 -18.76 -1.15 10.71
CA ILE A 76 -18.90 -2.59 10.46
C ILE A 76 -18.78 -2.90 8.96
N LYS A 77 -19.46 -2.13 8.09
CA LYS A 77 -19.38 -2.31 6.63
C LYS A 77 -17.98 -2.02 6.11
N TYR A 78 -17.27 -1.05 6.69
CA TYR A 78 -15.87 -0.78 6.34
C TYR A 78 -14.97 -1.97 6.68
N ILE A 79 -15.05 -2.51 7.91
CA ILE A 79 -14.28 -3.68 8.34
C ILE A 79 -14.56 -4.88 7.44
N LEU A 80 -15.85 -5.18 7.17
CA LEU A 80 -16.23 -6.26 6.26
C LEU A 80 -15.69 -6.04 4.84
N SER A 81 -15.67 -4.80 4.35
CA SER A 81 -15.13 -4.49 3.02
C SER A 81 -13.61 -4.64 2.96
N ILE A 82 -12.89 -4.33 4.04
CA ILE A 82 -11.45 -4.61 4.15
C ILE A 82 -11.20 -6.12 4.11
N ILE A 83 -11.96 -6.90 4.89
CA ILE A 83 -11.86 -8.37 4.88
C ILE A 83 -12.13 -8.91 3.48
N PHE A 84 -13.19 -8.44 2.81
CA PHE A 84 -13.52 -8.86 1.45
C PHE A 84 -12.42 -8.48 0.45
N THR A 85 -11.84 -7.29 0.58
CA THR A 85 -10.73 -6.84 -0.27
C THR A 85 -9.49 -7.72 -0.06
N LEU A 86 -9.17 -8.08 1.20
CA LEU A 86 -8.09 -9.02 1.49
C LEU A 86 -8.36 -10.39 0.85
N LEU A 87 -9.60 -10.90 0.92
CA LEU A 87 -9.97 -12.15 0.28
C LEU A 87 -9.85 -12.10 -1.25
N ILE A 88 -10.03 -10.94 -1.89
CA ILE A 88 -9.81 -10.76 -3.34
C ILE A 88 -8.31 -10.67 -3.67
N PHE A 89 -7.53 -9.96 -2.85
CA PHE A 89 -6.10 -9.80 -3.08
C PHE A 89 -5.28 -11.05 -2.73
N SER A 90 -5.81 -11.95 -1.90
CA SER A 90 -5.09 -13.18 -1.50
C SER A 90 -4.91 -14.18 -2.65
N PRO A 91 -5.93 -14.47 -3.49
CA PRO A 91 -5.74 -15.24 -4.72
C PRO A 91 -4.75 -14.59 -5.69
N LEU A 92 -4.76 -13.25 -5.79
CA LEU A 92 -3.78 -12.54 -6.60
C LEU A 92 -2.36 -12.76 -6.06
N TYR A 93 -2.15 -12.60 -4.75
CA TYR A 93 -0.86 -12.87 -4.11
C TYR A 93 -0.42 -14.32 -4.34
N TYR A 94 -1.33 -15.27 -4.14
CA TYR A 94 -1.08 -16.69 -4.39
C TYR A 94 -0.63 -16.94 -5.83
N TYR A 95 -1.35 -16.37 -6.80
CA TYR A 95 -1.01 -16.51 -8.22
C TYR A 95 0.36 -15.94 -8.54
N LEU A 96 0.69 -14.76 -7.99
CA LEU A 96 1.99 -14.13 -8.18
C LEU A 96 3.12 -15.01 -7.64
N GLU A 97 2.98 -15.54 -6.42
CA GLU A 97 4.00 -16.38 -5.78
C GLU A 97 4.15 -17.76 -6.43
N GLN A 98 3.06 -18.40 -6.86
CA GLN A 98 3.09 -19.77 -7.37
C GLN A 98 3.34 -19.86 -8.87
N HIS A 99 3.02 -18.80 -9.63
CA HIS A 99 3.11 -18.83 -11.09
C HIS A 99 3.98 -17.71 -11.65
N LEU A 100 3.69 -16.45 -11.34
CA LEU A 100 4.39 -15.35 -12.01
C LEU A 100 5.86 -15.22 -11.57
N TYR A 101 6.13 -15.23 -10.27
CA TYR A 101 7.48 -15.06 -9.73
C TYR A 101 8.42 -16.22 -10.12
N PRO A 102 7.99 -17.49 -10.10
CA PRO A 102 8.82 -18.59 -10.58
C PRO A 102 9.23 -18.46 -12.05
N LEU A 103 8.37 -17.90 -12.91
CA LEU A 103 8.71 -17.66 -14.33
C LEU A 103 9.86 -16.67 -14.53
N ILE A 104 10.07 -15.76 -13.58
CA ILE A 104 11.20 -14.82 -13.55
C ILE A 104 12.35 -15.32 -12.66
N GLY A 105 12.30 -16.57 -12.20
CA GLY A 105 13.34 -17.18 -11.38
C GLY A 105 13.32 -16.76 -9.91
N TRP A 106 12.23 -16.18 -9.43
CA TRP A 106 12.05 -15.79 -8.03
C TRP A 106 11.22 -16.84 -7.27
N LYS A 107 11.67 -17.18 -6.06
CA LYS A 107 10.95 -18.07 -5.15
C LYS A 107 11.03 -17.49 -3.74
N SER A 108 9.90 -17.04 -3.19
CA SER A 108 9.87 -16.44 -1.84
C SER A 108 9.85 -17.51 -0.73
N TYR A 109 9.30 -18.69 -1.00
CA TYR A 109 9.07 -19.73 0.00
C TYR A 109 9.44 -21.09 -0.56
N GLU A 110 10.09 -21.93 0.24
CA GLU A 110 10.47 -23.29 -0.17
C GLU A 110 9.27 -24.22 -0.32
N LEU A 111 8.31 -24.10 0.61
CA LEU A 111 7.07 -24.88 0.66
C LEU A 111 5.98 -24.26 -0.22
N GLU A 112 5.08 -25.11 -0.70
CA GLU A 112 3.88 -24.65 -1.39
C GLU A 112 3.00 -23.83 -0.42
N LEU A 113 2.73 -22.59 -0.82
CA LEU A 113 1.74 -21.75 -0.15
C LEU A 113 0.37 -22.44 -0.21
N ASN A 114 -0.33 -22.43 0.92
CA ASN A 114 -1.77 -22.63 0.95
C ASN A 114 -2.49 -21.26 1.01
N PHE A 115 -3.81 -21.28 0.80
CA PHE A 115 -4.62 -20.05 0.80
C PHE A 115 -4.54 -19.27 2.12
N TRP A 116 -4.55 -19.96 3.26
CA TRP A 116 -4.52 -19.30 4.58
C TRP A 116 -3.21 -18.55 4.83
N PHE A 117 -2.08 -19.13 4.40
CA PHE A 117 -0.79 -18.48 4.48
C PHE A 117 -0.72 -17.28 3.54
N ALA A 118 -1.27 -17.40 2.32
CA ALA A 118 -1.39 -16.28 1.39
C ALA A 118 -2.24 -15.13 1.97
N LEU A 119 -3.34 -15.45 2.64
CA LEU A 119 -4.20 -14.47 3.31
C LEU A 119 -3.47 -13.76 4.45
N MET A 120 -2.76 -14.52 5.29
CA MET A 120 -1.97 -13.95 6.39
C MET A 120 -0.92 -12.97 5.85
N ILE A 121 -0.17 -13.36 4.82
CA ILE A 121 0.85 -12.49 4.22
C ILE A 121 0.21 -11.28 3.54
N THR A 122 -0.91 -11.45 2.86
CA THR A 122 -1.65 -10.34 2.23
C THR A 122 -2.10 -9.33 3.28
N LEU A 123 -2.60 -9.78 4.44
CA LEU A 123 -2.94 -8.92 5.56
C LEU A 123 -1.69 -8.22 6.11
N SER A 124 -0.63 -8.97 6.44
CA SER A 124 0.58 -8.42 7.04
C SER A 124 1.26 -7.38 6.13
N SER A 125 1.36 -7.67 4.83
CA SER A 125 1.97 -6.77 3.84
C SER A 125 1.15 -5.50 3.59
N ASN A 126 -0.18 -5.55 3.79
CA ASN A 126 -1.05 -4.40 3.58
C ASN A 126 -1.49 -3.69 4.86
N PHE A 127 -1.07 -4.17 6.03
CA PHE A 127 -1.41 -3.57 7.32
C PHE A 127 -1.08 -2.07 7.34
N VAL A 128 0.16 -1.72 6.98
CA VAL A 128 0.59 -0.31 6.91
C VAL A 128 -0.24 0.50 5.91
N ASN A 129 -0.64 -0.09 4.79
CA ASN A 129 -1.46 0.58 3.78
C ASN A 129 -2.89 0.86 4.28
N ILE A 130 -3.45 -0.04 5.11
CA ILE A 130 -4.74 0.20 5.77
C ILE A 130 -4.61 1.42 6.69
N PHE A 131 -3.61 1.41 7.57
CA PHE A 131 -3.37 2.50 8.53
C PHE A 131 -3.08 3.83 7.84
N LEU A 132 -2.24 3.82 6.81
CA LEU A 132 -1.90 5.03 6.06
C LEU A 132 -3.12 5.63 5.37
N GLY A 133 -4.00 4.79 4.80
CA GLY A 133 -5.26 5.25 4.20
C GLY A 133 -6.16 5.95 5.22
N LEU A 134 -6.30 5.37 6.41
CA LEU A 134 -7.04 5.96 7.52
C LEU A 134 -6.44 7.31 7.97
N LEU A 135 -5.13 7.34 8.19
CA LEU A 135 -4.42 8.55 8.64
C LEU A 135 -4.57 9.69 7.62
N LEU A 136 -4.38 9.40 6.33
CA LEU A 136 -4.50 10.40 5.27
C LEU A 136 -5.94 10.91 5.15
N SER A 137 -6.94 10.05 5.30
CA SER A 137 -8.34 10.49 5.32
C SER A 137 -8.59 11.43 6.49
N TYR A 138 -8.15 11.06 7.69
CA TYR A 138 -8.31 11.85 8.91
C TYR A 138 -7.65 13.23 8.79
N LEU A 139 -6.39 13.29 8.33
CA LEU A 139 -5.65 14.54 8.13
C LEU A 139 -6.34 15.47 7.13
N MET A 140 -6.94 14.92 6.07
CA MET A 140 -7.67 15.72 5.10
C MET A 140 -8.98 16.29 5.67
N ASP A 141 -9.71 15.49 6.44
CA ASP A 141 -10.94 15.94 7.09
C ASP A 141 -10.61 17.04 8.13
N TRP A 142 -9.57 16.85 8.94
CA TRP A 142 -9.09 17.85 9.90
C TRP A 142 -8.69 19.18 9.23
N ARG A 143 -7.95 19.10 8.11
CA ARG A 143 -7.59 20.29 7.32
C ARG A 143 -8.81 21.02 6.77
N THR A 144 -9.82 20.26 6.31
CA THR A 144 -11.04 20.86 5.76
C THR A 144 -11.80 21.58 6.87
N MET A 145 -11.90 20.98 8.04
CA MET A 145 -12.53 21.58 9.22
C MET A 145 -11.79 22.84 9.70
N SER A 146 -10.46 22.84 9.74
CA SER A 146 -9.70 24.01 10.19
C SER A 146 -9.85 25.21 9.24
N VAL A 147 -9.82 24.97 7.93
CA VAL A 147 -10.09 26.01 6.93
C VAL A 147 -11.52 26.55 7.06
N GLN A 148 -12.51 25.68 7.26
CA GLN A 148 -13.89 26.10 7.48
C GLN A 148 -14.05 26.96 8.75
N LYS A 149 -13.39 26.58 9.85
CA LYS A 149 -13.40 27.37 11.09
C LYS A 149 -12.80 28.77 10.89
N GLU A 150 -11.67 28.86 10.18
CA GLU A 150 -11.01 30.14 9.91
C GLU A 150 -11.89 31.07 9.05
N ILE A 151 -12.64 30.52 8.09
CA ILE A 151 -13.60 31.29 7.28
C ILE A 151 -14.73 31.84 8.16
N VAL A 152 -15.34 31.00 9.00
CA VAL A 152 -16.43 31.39 9.89
C VAL A 152 -15.99 32.45 10.92
N GLU A 153 -14.79 32.32 11.48
CA GLU A 153 -14.24 33.33 12.38
C GLU A 153 -14.05 34.68 11.67
N LYS A 154 -13.49 34.69 10.46
CA LYS A 154 -13.33 35.92 9.66
C LYS A 154 -14.66 36.57 9.25
N GLU A 155 -15.71 35.79 9.07
CA GLU A 155 -17.06 36.31 8.82
C GLU A 155 -17.68 36.93 10.07
N ARG A 156 -17.46 36.34 11.25
CA ARG A 156 -17.95 36.89 12.53
C ARG A 156 -17.30 38.22 12.94
N PHE A 157 -16.04 38.46 12.56
CA PHE A 157 -15.34 39.72 12.85
C PHE A 157 -15.63 40.84 11.83
N LYS A 158 -16.45 40.58 10.80
CA LYS A 158 -16.88 41.58 9.81
C LYS A 158 -18.29 42.14 10.05
N THR A 159 -19.04 41.57 11.00
CA THR A 159 -20.32 42.07 11.54
C THR A 159 -20.10 42.69 12.89
#